data_AF-A0A385AG25-F1
#
_entry.id   AF-A0A385AG25-F1
#
_cell.length_a   1.000
_cell.length_b   1.000
_cell.length_c   1.000
_cell.angle_alpha   90.00
_cell.angle_beta   90.00
_cell.angle_gamma   90.00
#
_symmetry.space_group_name_H-M   'P 1'
#
loop_
_entity.id
_entity.type
_entity.pdbx_description
1 polymer ?
#
loop_
_entity_poly.entity_id
_entity_poly.type
_entity_poly.pdbx_seq_one_letter_code
_entity_poly.pdbx_strand_id
1 'polypeptide(L)'
;MQKPIKGSCTTVLVGKKASIDGSTMISRNDDGHEALDPQRFVVVNPEDQPRDYQAVISGVQIRLPDNPMRYTSIPNSLLTNGIWPAAGINSENITMSATETITTNPRIQGLDPFVPGGIGEEDIVTLVLPYIHSAQEGVERLGALLEEFGTYEPNGIAFSDKDSVWWLETIGGHHWAAVRIPDDAYVVAPNRMNIDHFDFDSADTLCSADLKTLIDDNHLNPDFEGYNLRHIFGSASIKDTVYNNPRTWYGQQYFNPEIKQDPMDQDLPFICHANRKISIEDVKFVLSAHFENTEYDPYGSAPEDVKTRFRPIGINRNHNVHILQVRNNVPAEIAGIQWLAYGANTFNTVVPFYTNINDTPESYKNATGTFDLNNMYWLSCTTALLGDTDYDFYVDMRNTFELEAMSAYHVIQNETDKTFADQKDAAAFLEAANNKLASESLKRQTALLGQMVISGSEHMKLRYNLND
;
A
#
# COMPACT_ATOMS: atom_id res chain seq x y z
N MET A 1 -9.82 -3.80 28.87
CA MET A 1 -9.42 -3.00 27.69
C MET A 1 -9.12 -3.99 26.58
N GLN A 2 -9.96 -4.05 25.53
CA GLN A 2 -9.57 -4.73 24.30
C GLN A 2 -8.36 -3.97 23.72
N LYS A 3 -7.35 -4.70 23.25
CA LYS A 3 -6.22 -4.06 22.55
C LYS A 3 -6.77 -3.50 21.23
N PRO A 4 -6.40 -2.28 20.83
CA PRO A 4 -6.79 -1.75 19.53
C PRO A 4 -6.26 -2.65 18.42
N ILE A 5 -7.06 -2.82 17.36
CA ILE A 5 -6.69 -3.58 16.17
C ILE A 5 -5.59 -2.81 15.45
N LYS A 6 -4.58 -3.51 14.91
CA LYS A 6 -3.50 -2.92 14.13
C LYS A 6 -3.40 -3.61 12.78
N GLY A 7 -3.19 -2.83 11.73
CA GLY A 7 -2.78 -3.31 10.43
C GLY A 7 -1.34 -3.83 10.43
N SER A 8 -0.95 -4.42 9.32
CA SER A 8 0.43 -4.71 8.96
C SER A 8 0.52 -4.61 7.44
N CYS A 9 1.65 -4.21 6.89
CA CYS A 9 1.69 -3.76 5.50
C CYS A 9 3.06 -4.01 4.89
N THR A 10 3.16 -3.89 3.57
CA THR A 10 4.45 -3.67 2.90
C THR A 10 4.26 -2.60 1.86
N THR A 11 5.15 -1.62 1.84
CA THR A 11 5.10 -0.45 0.97
C THR A 11 6.25 -0.46 -0.04
N VAL A 12 5.98 -0.07 -1.29
CA VAL A 12 7.00 0.18 -2.30
C VAL A 12 6.81 1.57 -2.90
N LEU A 13 7.89 2.36 -2.95
CA LEU A 13 7.91 3.72 -3.47
C LEU A 13 8.86 3.80 -4.66
N VAL A 14 8.50 4.54 -5.71
CA VAL A 14 9.33 4.68 -6.92
C VAL A 14 9.33 6.13 -7.41
N GLY A 15 10.52 6.73 -7.50
CA GLY A 15 10.71 8.06 -8.04
C GLY A 15 10.48 8.13 -9.57
N LYS A 16 10.19 9.33 -10.07
CA LYS A 16 9.81 9.54 -11.49
C LYS A 16 10.86 9.18 -12.54
N LYS A 17 12.15 9.12 -12.18
CA LYS A 17 13.24 8.67 -13.08
C LYS A 17 13.58 7.19 -12.89
N ALA A 18 13.17 6.59 -11.77
CA ALA A 18 13.27 5.17 -11.51
C ALA A 18 12.16 4.37 -12.23
N SER A 19 11.00 4.97 -12.51
CA SER A 19 9.92 4.29 -13.22
C SER A 19 10.15 4.16 -14.74
N ILE A 20 9.53 3.14 -15.35
CA ILE A 20 9.68 2.84 -16.77
C ILE A 20 9.09 3.92 -17.69
N ASP A 21 8.02 4.58 -17.25
CA ASP A 21 7.19 5.50 -18.02
C ASP A 21 7.30 6.97 -17.57
N GLY A 22 8.11 7.25 -16.55
CA GLY A 22 8.30 8.59 -16.01
C GLY A 22 7.26 8.98 -14.94
N SER A 23 6.41 8.07 -14.49
CA SER A 23 5.44 8.30 -13.41
C SER A 23 6.07 8.23 -12.02
N THR A 24 5.47 8.89 -11.04
CA THR A 24 5.69 8.55 -9.62
C THR A 24 4.78 7.39 -9.24
N MET A 25 5.24 6.52 -8.34
CA MET A 25 4.42 5.42 -7.80
C MET A 25 4.60 5.33 -6.29
N ILE A 26 3.49 5.29 -5.56
CA ILE A 26 3.44 4.87 -4.16
C ILE A 26 2.47 3.69 -4.05
N SER A 27 2.85 2.66 -3.31
CA SER A 27 2.08 1.43 -3.26
C SER A 27 2.16 0.75 -1.92
N ARG A 28 1.09 0.04 -1.54
CA ARG A 28 1.03 -0.68 -0.28
C ARG A 28 0.10 -1.88 -0.39
N ASN A 29 0.52 -2.97 0.25
CA ASN A 29 -0.38 -4.03 0.67
C ASN A 29 -1.03 -3.60 1.99
N ASP A 30 -2.34 -3.44 1.97
CA ASP A 30 -3.12 -3.11 3.15
C ASP A 30 -3.59 -4.40 3.82
N ASP A 31 -2.87 -4.83 4.85
CA ASP A 31 -3.14 -6.11 5.51
C ASP A 31 -3.73 -5.89 6.90
N GLY A 32 -4.93 -6.40 7.15
CA GLY A 32 -5.51 -6.33 8.48
C GLY A 32 -4.99 -7.41 9.44
N HIS A 33 -5.59 -7.40 10.64
CA HIS A 33 -5.39 -8.42 11.66
C HIS A 33 -6.05 -9.76 11.28
N GLU A 34 -7.32 -9.72 10.89
CA GLU A 34 -8.05 -10.87 10.38
C GLU A 34 -7.70 -11.14 8.92
N ALA A 35 -7.89 -12.39 8.46
CA ALA A 35 -7.63 -12.73 7.07
C ALA A 35 -8.54 -11.97 6.09
N LEU A 36 -9.81 -11.76 6.45
CA LEU A 36 -10.79 -11.12 5.58
C LEU A 36 -11.48 -9.96 6.31
N ASP A 37 -11.43 -8.77 5.72
CA ASP A 37 -12.27 -7.62 6.05
C ASP A 37 -12.71 -6.94 4.73
N PRO A 38 -13.99 -7.04 4.32
CA PRO A 38 -14.42 -6.60 3.00
C PRO A 38 -14.10 -5.13 2.73
N GLN A 39 -13.50 -4.88 1.57
CA GLN A 39 -13.01 -3.58 1.12
C GLN A 39 -13.86 -3.02 -0.02
N ARG A 40 -13.90 -1.70 -0.15
CA ARG A 40 -14.68 -0.99 -1.17
C ARG A 40 -13.82 0.04 -1.87
N PHE A 41 -14.04 0.28 -3.15
CA PHE A 41 -13.45 1.39 -3.88
C PHE A 41 -14.50 2.50 -3.98
N VAL A 42 -14.22 3.67 -3.42
CA VAL A 42 -15.22 4.75 -3.28
C VAL A 42 -14.61 6.10 -3.65
N VAL A 43 -15.35 6.90 -4.42
CA VAL A 43 -15.09 8.33 -4.57
C VAL A 43 -15.83 9.07 -3.46
N VAL A 44 -15.13 9.95 -2.75
CA VAL A 44 -15.71 10.88 -1.79
C VAL A 44 -15.80 12.24 -2.47
N ASN A 45 -17.02 12.69 -2.73
CA ASN A 45 -17.26 14.02 -3.31
C ASN A 45 -17.23 15.09 -2.19
N PRO A 46 -16.95 16.37 -2.53
CA PRO A 46 -16.87 17.45 -1.54
C PRO A 46 -18.10 17.58 -0.64
N GLU A 47 -19.29 17.25 -1.13
CA GLU A 47 -20.55 17.23 -0.37
C GLU A 47 -20.64 16.11 0.67
N ASP A 48 -19.93 14.99 0.45
CA ASP A 48 -19.94 13.81 1.31
C ASP A 48 -18.87 13.88 2.40
N GLN A 49 -17.87 14.76 2.24
CA GLN A 49 -16.78 14.93 3.19
C GLN A 49 -17.28 15.56 4.52
N PRO A 50 -16.98 14.99 5.69
CA PRO A 50 -17.32 15.59 6.97
C PRO A 50 -16.58 16.91 7.20
N ARG A 51 -17.27 17.88 7.82
CA ARG A 51 -16.66 19.14 8.29
C ARG A 51 -16.37 19.08 9.79
N ASP A 52 -17.20 18.36 10.54
CA ASP A 52 -16.95 18.02 11.93
C ASP A 52 -16.67 16.52 11.97
N TYR A 53 -15.39 16.15 11.88
CA TYR A 53 -14.97 14.76 11.87
C TYR A 53 -14.87 14.22 13.30
N GLN A 54 -15.29 12.97 13.50
CA GLN A 54 -15.08 12.24 14.74
C GLN A 54 -14.62 10.81 14.45
N ALA A 55 -13.45 10.44 14.98
CA ALA A 55 -12.94 9.07 14.89
C ALA A 55 -13.77 8.10 15.74
N VAL A 56 -13.90 6.85 15.30
CA VAL A 56 -14.59 5.80 16.04
C VAL A 56 -13.68 5.22 17.13
N ILE A 57 -12.41 4.98 16.84
CA ILE A 57 -11.49 4.33 17.78
C ILE A 57 -11.06 5.26 18.92
N SER A 58 -10.48 6.42 18.59
CA SER A 58 -9.92 7.34 19.59
C SER A 58 -10.94 8.33 20.13
N GLY A 59 -12.03 8.55 19.40
CA GLY A 59 -13.03 9.57 19.72
C GLY A 59 -12.56 11.00 19.47
N VAL A 60 -11.38 11.22 18.87
CA VAL A 60 -10.86 12.54 18.51
C VAL A 60 -11.86 13.29 17.64
N GLN A 61 -12.04 14.59 17.88
CA GLN A 61 -12.93 15.46 17.12
C GLN A 61 -12.13 16.59 16.47
N ILE A 62 -12.30 16.77 15.16
CA ILE A 62 -11.53 17.74 14.38
C ILE A 62 -12.47 18.51 13.46
N ARG A 63 -12.42 19.84 13.54
CA ARG A 63 -13.06 20.72 12.56
C ARG A 63 -12.18 20.78 11.31
N LEU A 64 -12.71 20.33 10.20
CA LEU A 64 -12.05 20.33 8.91
C LEU A 64 -12.39 21.59 8.09
N PRO A 65 -11.51 21.99 7.15
CA PRO A 65 -11.78 23.07 6.21
C PRO A 65 -13.06 22.86 5.39
N ASP A 66 -13.73 23.95 5.02
CA ASP A 66 -15.02 23.88 4.30
C ASP A 66 -14.88 23.56 2.80
N ASN A 67 -13.65 23.51 2.28
CA ASN A 67 -13.29 23.37 0.87
C ASN A 67 -12.56 22.05 0.51
N PRO A 68 -13.06 20.87 0.89
CA PRO A 68 -12.43 19.61 0.53
C PRO A 68 -12.49 19.36 -0.98
N MET A 69 -11.40 18.80 -1.53
CA MET A 69 -11.35 18.25 -2.87
C MET A 69 -12.00 16.87 -2.94
N ARG A 70 -12.48 16.51 -4.13
CA ARG A 70 -12.89 15.13 -4.44
C ARG A 70 -11.67 14.22 -4.38
N TYR A 71 -11.82 13.01 -3.85
CA TYR A 71 -10.75 12.01 -3.83
C TYR A 71 -11.29 10.58 -3.91
N THR A 72 -10.48 9.68 -4.46
CA THR A 72 -10.73 8.23 -4.36
C THR A 72 -10.26 7.69 -3.01
N SER A 73 -10.85 6.58 -2.56
CA SER A 73 -10.55 5.94 -1.28
C SER A 73 -10.82 4.43 -1.34
N ILE A 74 -10.27 3.68 -0.38
CA ILE A 74 -10.48 2.23 -0.24
C ILE A 74 -11.05 1.88 1.15
N PRO A 75 -12.23 2.37 1.54
CA PRO A 75 -12.75 2.17 2.89
C PRO A 75 -13.19 0.73 3.17
N ASN A 76 -13.16 0.36 4.46
CA ASN A 76 -13.80 -0.85 4.95
C ASN A 76 -15.31 -0.85 4.64
N SER A 77 -15.87 -2.01 4.32
CA SER A 77 -17.32 -2.19 4.25
C SER A 77 -17.96 -2.18 5.64
N LEU A 78 -17.27 -2.72 6.63
CA LEU A 78 -17.75 -2.83 8.01
C LEU A 78 -17.15 -1.70 8.85
N LEU A 79 -17.93 -0.63 9.05
CA LEU A 79 -17.50 0.58 9.75
C LEU A 79 -17.43 0.43 11.29
N THR A 80 -17.31 -0.80 11.81
CA THR A 80 -17.26 -1.09 13.24
C THR A 80 -16.10 -0.36 13.93
N ASN A 81 -14.99 -0.20 13.22
CA ASN A 81 -13.79 0.48 13.70
C ASN A 81 -13.51 1.78 12.94
N GLY A 82 -14.51 2.36 12.27
CA GLY A 82 -14.32 3.59 11.49
C GLY A 82 -14.21 3.40 9.98
N ILE A 83 -13.76 4.46 9.30
CA ILE A 83 -13.75 4.54 7.83
C ILE A 83 -12.62 3.71 7.22
N TRP A 84 -11.39 3.84 7.75
CA TRP A 84 -10.19 3.19 7.22
C TRP A 84 -10.04 3.39 5.70
N PRO A 85 -9.94 4.64 5.21
CA PRO A 85 -9.90 4.95 3.78
C PRO A 85 -8.65 4.44 3.04
N ALA A 86 -7.63 4.00 3.78
CA ALA A 86 -6.36 3.41 3.36
C ALA A 86 -5.49 4.25 2.41
N ALA A 87 -5.99 4.59 1.22
CA ALA A 87 -5.23 5.30 0.20
C ALA A 87 -6.13 5.93 -0.85
N GLY A 88 -5.63 6.96 -1.54
CA GLY A 88 -6.41 7.71 -2.51
C GLY A 88 -5.64 8.68 -3.38
N ILE A 89 -6.31 9.19 -4.41
CA ILE A 89 -5.84 10.28 -5.27
C ILE A 89 -6.89 11.40 -5.27
N ASN A 90 -6.49 12.63 -4.97
CA ASN A 90 -7.41 13.79 -5.02
C ASN A 90 -7.54 14.37 -6.44
N SER A 91 -8.45 15.35 -6.60
CA SER A 91 -8.73 15.98 -7.90
C SER A 91 -7.56 16.75 -8.52
N GLU A 92 -6.48 17.00 -7.77
CA GLU A 92 -5.26 17.63 -8.26
C GLU A 92 -4.13 16.63 -8.52
N ASN A 93 -4.45 15.33 -8.55
CA ASN A 93 -3.50 14.23 -8.74
C ASN A 93 -2.43 14.14 -7.63
N ILE A 94 -2.79 14.53 -6.40
CA ILE A 94 -1.97 14.23 -5.23
C ILE A 94 -2.42 12.88 -4.68
N THR A 95 -1.46 12.02 -4.40
CA THR A 95 -1.66 10.65 -3.93
C THR A 95 -1.23 10.54 -2.48
N MET A 96 -1.91 9.68 -1.74
CA MET A 96 -1.58 9.40 -0.36
C MET A 96 -1.93 7.94 -0.02
N SER A 97 -1.05 7.27 0.72
CA SER A 97 -1.35 5.97 1.33
C SER A 97 -0.97 6.00 2.81
N ALA A 98 -1.95 5.71 3.67
CA ALA A 98 -1.83 5.68 5.12
C ALA A 98 -2.56 4.43 5.67
N THR A 99 -1.87 3.50 6.34
CA THR A 99 -0.48 3.60 6.84
C THR A 99 0.30 2.30 6.67
N GLU A 100 1.62 2.41 6.83
CA GLU A 100 2.49 1.30 7.16
C GLU A 100 2.75 1.34 8.66
N THR A 101 2.16 0.44 9.46
CA THR A 101 2.50 0.41 10.90
C THR A 101 3.99 0.12 11.07
N ILE A 102 4.75 1.04 11.67
CA ILE A 102 6.20 0.92 11.88
C ILE A 102 6.52 0.60 13.36
N THR A 103 7.79 0.76 13.74
CA THR A 103 8.28 0.47 15.10
C THR A 103 8.72 1.74 15.83
N THR A 104 8.78 1.64 17.16
CA THR A 104 9.28 2.67 18.07
C THR A 104 10.11 1.99 19.15
N ASN A 105 10.79 2.76 20.01
CA ASN A 105 11.45 2.24 21.21
C ASN A 105 11.03 2.93 22.51
N PRO A 106 11.34 2.33 23.69
CA PRO A 106 10.95 2.89 24.98
C PRO A 106 11.56 4.25 25.32
N ARG A 107 12.69 4.65 24.71
CA ARG A 107 13.36 5.92 25.05
C ARG A 107 12.53 7.10 24.59
N ILE A 108 12.12 7.09 23.32
CA ILE A 108 11.25 8.13 22.77
C ILE A 108 9.85 8.08 23.38
N GLN A 109 9.28 6.89 23.60
CA GLN A 109 7.98 6.75 24.27
C GLN A 109 8.00 7.22 25.74
N GLY A 110 9.17 7.31 26.37
CA GLY A 110 9.33 7.89 27.70
C GLY A 110 9.32 9.43 27.72
N LEU A 111 9.56 10.07 26.59
CA LEU A 111 9.60 11.53 26.43
C LEU A 111 8.33 12.06 25.77
N ASP A 112 7.89 11.37 24.72
CA ASP A 112 6.71 11.69 23.93
C ASP A 112 5.86 10.42 23.74
N PRO A 113 5.09 10.03 24.77
CA PRO A 113 4.25 8.84 24.71
C PRO A 113 3.08 9.03 23.74
N PHE A 114 2.61 7.92 23.17
CA PHE A 114 1.37 7.89 22.40
C PHE A 114 0.20 8.58 23.11
N VAL A 115 -0.64 9.26 22.33
CA VAL A 115 -1.83 10.00 22.78
C VAL A 115 -3.08 9.17 22.51
N PRO A 116 -3.72 8.54 23.51
CA PRO A 116 -4.86 7.64 23.29
C PRO A 116 -6.07 8.29 22.58
N GLY A 117 -6.21 9.62 22.69
CA GLY A 117 -7.24 10.40 22.02
C GLY A 117 -6.75 11.14 20.78
N GLY A 118 -5.61 10.73 20.22
CA GLY A 118 -5.03 11.30 18.99
C GLY A 118 -5.56 10.65 17.72
N ILE A 119 -4.98 11.02 16.59
CA ILE A 119 -5.29 10.46 15.28
C ILE A 119 -4.57 9.12 15.04
N GLY A 120 -5.13 8.26 14.21
CA GLY A 120 -4.53 6.99 13.80
C GLY A 120 -4.82 6.64 12.35
N GLU A 121 -4.47 5.43 11.96
CA GLU A 121 -4.62 4.91 10.59
C GLU A 121 -6.05 5.04 10.05
N GLU A 122 -7.06 4.90 10.92
CA GLU A 122 -8.48 5.10 10.61
C GLU A 122 -8.77 6.47 9.93
N ASP A 123 -8.01 7.50 10.31
CA ASP A 123 -8.40 8.89 10.13
C ASP A 123 -7.58 9.59 9.02
N ILE A 124 -6.29 9.23 8.94
CA ILE A 124 -5.24 10.08 8.36
C ILE A 124 -5.54 10.53 6.92
N VAL A 125 -5.99 9.64 6.01
CA VAL A 125 -6.30 10.06 4.63
C VAL A 125 -7.46 11.04 4.59
N THR A 126 -8.53 10.81 5.37
CA THR A 126 -9.71 11.68 5.43
C THR A 126 -9.37 13.08 5.95
N LEU A 127 -8.42 13.17 6.88
CA LEU A 127 -7.99 14.44 7.49
C LEU A 127 -7.02 15.23 6.61
N VAL A 128 -6.29 14.57 5.70
CA VAL A 128 -5.16 15.16 4.96
C VAL A 128 -5.45 15.32 3.47
N LEU A 129 -5.68 14.22 2.76
CA LEU A 129 -5.70 14.17 1.28
C LEU A 129 -6.65 15.18 0.60
N PRO A 130 -7.85 15.51 1.14
CA PRO A 130 -8.77 16.45 0.50
C PRO A 130 -8.30 17.91 0.52
N TYR A 131 -7.21 18.22 1.23
CA TYR A 131 -6.83 19.60 1.58
C TYR A 131 -5.39 19.95 1.17
N ILE A 132 -4.77 19.16 0.28
CA ILE A 132 -3.36 19.29 -0.10
C ILE A 132 -3.19 19.38 -1.62
N HIS A 133 -2.32 20.28 -2.08
CA HIS A 133 -2.09 20.58 -3.49
C HIS A 133 -0.70 20.14 -3.98
N SER A 134 0.11 19.55 -3.09
CA SER A 134 1.38 18.88 -3.42
C SER A 134 1.66 17.75 -2.43
N ALA A 135 2.57 16.84 -2.76
CA ALA A 135 3.01 15.79 -1.84
C ALA A 135 3.69 16.37 -0.60
N GLN A 136 4.46 17.45 -0.77
CA GLN A 136 5.10 18.16 0.35
C GLN A 136 4.07 18.83 1.27
N GLU A 137 3.02 19.46 0.72
CA GLU A 137 1.91 19.97 1.54
C GLU A 137 1.21 18.85 2.33
N GLY A 138 1.17 17.63 1.78
CA GLY A 138 0.76 16.41 2.49
C GLY A 138 1.57 16.14 3.75
N VAL A 139 2.89 16.19 3.61
CA VAL A 139 3.86 16.02 4.72
C VAL A 139 3.64 17.11 5.77
N GLU A 140 3.61 18.38 5.37
CA GLU A 140 3.48 19.53 6.28
C GLU A 140 2.13 19.53 7.01
N ARG A 141 1.03 19.23 6.30
CA ARG A 141 -0.31 19.14 6.90
C ARG A 141 -0.39 18.02 7.92
N LEU A 142 0.10 16.82 7.59
CA LEU A 142 0.07 15.71 8.53
C LEU A 142 0.97 15.99 9.74
N GLY A 143 2.15 16.58 9.53
CA GLY A 143 3.01 17.05 10.61
C GLY A 143 2.29 17.98 11.59
N ALA A 144 1.61 19.01 11.06
CA ALA A 144 0.83 19.95 11.88
C ALA A 144 -0.32 19.26 12.65
N LEU A 145 -1.02 18.29 12.04
CA LEU A 145 -2.08 17.53 12.71
C LEU A 145 -1.52 16.64 13.84
N LEU A 146 -0.34 16.06 13.65
CA LEU A 146 0.33 15.27 14.69
C LEU A 146 0.77 16.16 15.87
N GLU A 147 1.29 17.35 15.58
CA GLU A 147 1.65 18.32 16.61
C GLU A 147 0.44 18.81 17.42
N GLU A 148 -0.71 19.01 16.76
CA GLU A 148 -1.93 19.52 17.40
C GLU A 148 -2.70 18.45 18.17
N PHE A 149 -2.89 17.26 17.57
CA PHE A 149 -3.80 16.23 18.09
C PHE A 149 -3.07 15.02 18.67
N GLY A 150 -1.80 14.85 18.34
CA GLY A 150 -1.03 13.65 18.65
C GLY A 150 -1.54 12.39 17.93
N THR A 151 -0.87 11.27 18.13
CA THR A 151 -1.23 9.96 17.58
C THR A 151 -1.08 8.85 18.60
N TYR A 152 -1.87 7.78 18.45
CA TYR A 152 -1.76 6.56 19.25
C TYR A 152 -0.98 5.43 18.56
N GLU A 153 -0.42 5.69 17.37
CA GLU A 153 0.21 4.67 16.52
C GLU A 153 1.56 5.14 15.93
N PRO A 154 2.53 4.21 15.82
CA PRO A 154 3.73 4.43 15.01
C PRO A 154 3.43 4.08 13.55
N ASN A 155 3.43 5.06 12.66
CA ASN A 155 2.99 4.92 11.27
C ASN A 155 3.96 5.53 10.26
N GLY A 156 4.13 4.86 9.12
CA GLY A 156 4.72 5.37 7.90
C GLY A 156 3.64 5.77 6.89
N ILE A 157 3.81 6.89 6.20
CA ILE A 157 2.82 7.47 5.28
C ILE A 157 3.53 7.92 4.01
N ALA A 158 3.01 7.50 2.86
CA ALA A 158 3.52 7.88 1.57
C ALA A 158 2.66 8.98 0.94
N PHE A 159 3.32 9.98 0.35
CA PHE A 159 2.70 11.00 -0.49
C PHE A 159 3.41 11.04 -1.84
N SER A 160 2.68 11.25 -2.92
CA SER A 160 3.32 11.61 -4.19
C SER A 160 2.45 12.49 -5.06
N ASP A 161 3.10 13.28 -5.89
CA ASP A 161 2.50 14.05 -6.98
C ASP A 161 3.29 13.74 -8.26
N LYS A 162 3.05 14.49 -9.33
CA LYS A 162 3.76 14.28 -10.60
C LYS A 162 5.28 14.49 -10.49
N ASP A 163 5.76 15.25 -9.51
CA ASP A 163 7.14 15.71 -9.40
C ASP A 163 7.93 15.00 -8.30
N SER A 164 7.29 14.56 -7.22
CA SER A 164 7.97 14.06 -6.02
C SER A 164 7.24 12.92 -5.33
N VAL A 165 8.01 12.11 -4.60
CA VAL A 165 7.53 11.07 -3.69
C VAL A 165 8.14 11.36 -2.33
N TRP A 166 7.33 11.31 -1.28
CA TRP A 166 7.72 11.54 0.10
C TRP A 166 7.30 10.38 0.99
N TRP A 167 8.13 10.09 1.99
CA TRP A 167 7.85 9.15 3.06
C TRP A 167 7.94 9.87 4.40
N LEU A 168 6.84 9.92 5.15
CA LEU A 168 6.77 10.44 6.51
C LEU A 168 6.67 9.29 7.51
N GLU A 169 7.41 9.34 8.60
CA GLU A 169 7.29 8.44 9.74
C GLU A 169 6.91 9.23 11.00
N THR A 170 5.87 8.79 11.71
CA THR A 170 5.50 9.33 13.01
C THR A 170 6.46 8.84 14.09
N ILE A 171 6.80 9.70 15.04
CA ILE A 171 7.79 9.48 16.09
C ILE A 171 7.16 9.88 17.42
N GLY A 172 6.98 8.92 18.33
CA GLY A 172 6.34 9.20 19.61
C GLY A 172 4.84 9.52 19.46
N GLY A 173 4.35 10.44 20.27
CA GLY A 173 2.97 10.93 20.26
C GLY A 173 2.74 12.09 19.31
N HIS A 174 3.74 12.94 19.04
CA HIS A 174 3.55 14.21 18.31
C HIS A 174 4.65 14.51 17.29
N HIS A 175 5.81 13.87 17.39
CA HIS A 175 6.93 14.15 16.48
C HIS A 175 6.80 13.38 15.17
N TRP A 176 7.53 13.83 14.17
CA TRP A 176 7.53 13.24 12.83
C TRP A 176 8.79 13.64 12.07
N ALA A 177 9.16 12.82 11.08
CA ALA A 177 10.19 13.13 10.11
C ALA A 177 9.79 12.59 8.73
N ALA A 178 10.24 13.24 7.67
CA ALA A 178 9.93 12.87 6.31
C ALA A 178 11.12 13.09 5.37
N VAL A 179 11.22 12.22 4.37
CA VAL A 179 12.27 12.25 3.35
C VAL A 179 11.62 12.23 1.97
N ARG A 180 12.08 13.13 1.09
CA ARG A 180 11.80 13.07 -0.34
C ARG A 180 12.64 11.98 -0.97
N ILE A 181 11.99 11.01 -1.59
CA ILE A 181 12.68 9.93 -2.29
C ILE A 181 13.33 10.52 -3.56
N PRO A 182 14.63 10.27 -3.80
CA PRO A 182 15.30 10.74 -5.02
C PRO A 182 14.57 10.28 -6.28
N ASP A 183 14.64 11.10 -7.34
CA ASP A 183 13.93 10.83 -8.60
C ASP A 183 14.25 9.44 -9.18
N ASP A 184 15.51 9.02 -9.09
CA ASP A 184 16.06 7.78 -9.64
C ASP A 184 16.16 6.64 -8.61
N ALA A 185 15.48 6.78 -7.47
CA ALA A 185 15.47 5.80 -6.39
C ALA A 185 14.13 5.09 -6.21
N TYR A 186 14.17 4.02 -5.43
CA TYR A 186 13.02 3.29 -4.91
C TYR A 186 13.22 2.92 -3.43
N VAL A 187 12.12 2.55 -2.76
CA VAL A 187 12.10 2.08 -1.37
C VAL A 187 11.25 0.83 -1.26
N VAL A 188 11.64 -0.10 -0.38
CA VAL A 188 10.80 -1.23 0.09
C VAL A 188 10.72 -1.16 1.62
N ALA A 189 9.57 -0.74 2.14
CA ALA A 189 9.34 -0.44 3.55
C ALA A 189 8.36 -1.46 4.18
N PRO A 190 8.82 -2.31 5.12
CA PRO A 190 7.97 -3.20 5.90
C PRO A 190 7.50 -2.51 7.20
N ASN A 191 6.98 -3.31 8.14
CA ASN A 191 6.48 -2.84 9.44
C ASN A 191 7.59 -2.56 10.46
N ARG A 192 8.59 -1.77 10.07
CA ARG A 192 9.73 -1.32 10.88
C ARG A 192 10.03 0.12 10.49
N MET A 193 10.47 0.95 11.44
CA MET A 193 10.93 2.30 11.09
C MET A 193 12.09 2.22 10.08
N ASN A 194 12.00 3.00 9.01
CA ASN A 194 12.81 2.82 7.81
C ASN A 194 13.83 3.92 7.62
N ILE A 195 13.49 5.18 7.91
CA ILE A 195 14.36 6.33 7.62
C ILE A 195 15.68 6.12 8.36
N ASP A 196 16.76 5.97 7.59
CA ASP A 196 18.10 5.75 8.09
C ASP A 196 18.83 7.10 8.25
N HIS A 197 19.86 7.37 7.46
CA HIS A 197 20.62 8.61 7.55
C HIS A 197 19.74 9.83 7.26
N PHE A 198 19.83 10.84 8.11
CA PHE A 198 18.99 12.03 8.02
C PHE A 198 19.82 13.30 8.17
N ASP A 199 19.66 14.20 7.21
CA ASP A 199 20.30 15.51 7.17
C ASP A 199 19.25 16.60 7.41
N PHE A 200 19.23 17.18 8.60
CA PHE A 200 18.29 18.23 9.01
C PHE A 200 18.35 19.50 8.15
N ASP A 201 19.46 19.74 7.45
CA ASP A 201 19.66 20.93 6.63
C ASP A 201 19.29 20.69 5.15
N SER A 202 18.92 19.46 4.78
CA SER A 202 18.60 19.07 3.41
C SER A 202 17.20 19.54 3.01
N ALA A 203 17.09 20.10 1.79
CA ALA A 203 15.80 20.44 1.18
C ALA A 203 14.94 19.21 0.84
N ASP A 204 15.53 18.01 0.83
CA ASP A 204 14.83 16.73 0.64
C ASP A 204 14.35 16.14 1.98
N THR A 205 14.39 16.90 3.08
CA THR A 205 13.93 16.45 4.40
C THR A 205 13.03 17.48 5.08
N LEU A 206 12.05 17.00 5.83
CA LEU A 206 11.18 17.79 6.70
C LEU A 206 10.99 17.05 8.02
N CYS A 207 10.88 17.75 9.14
CA CYS A 207 10.61 17.12 10.43
C CYS A 207 10.04 18.12 11.44
N SER A 208 9.63 17.63 12.61
CA SER A 208 9.32 18.48 13.76
C SER A 208 10.49 19.44 14.04
N ALA A 209 10.16 20.71 14.28
CA ALA A 209 11.16 21.78 14.38
C ALA A 209 12.17 21.57 15.52
N ASP A 210 11.77 20.87 16.58
CA ASP A 210 12.59 20.56 17.74
C ASP A 210 13.23 19.17 17.70
N LEU A 211 13.02 18.37 16.63
CA LEU A 211 13.45 16.97 16.58
C LEU A 211 14.95 16.79 16.84
N LYS A 212 15.79 17.65 16.26
CA LYS A 212 17.24 17.61 16.48
C LYS A 212 17.60 17.90 17.95
N THR A 213 16.98 18.93 18.52
CA THR A 213 17.19 19.32 19.92
C THR A 213 16.69 18.23 20.88
N LEU A 214 15.54 17.63 20.59
CA LEU A 214 15.00 16.48 21.33
C LEU A 214 16.02 15.34 21.40
N ILE A 215 16.68 15.03 20.29
CA ILE A 215 17.69 13.97 20.22
C ILE A 215 18.91 14.31 21.06
N ASP A 216 19.46 15.51 20.86
CA ASP A 216 20.74 15.95 21.44
C ASP A 216 20.63 16.13 22.96
N ASP A 217 19.55 16.76 23.44
CA ASP A 217 19.36 17.11 24.86
C ASP A 217 18.97 15.89 25.72
N ASN A 218 18.43 14.84 25.12
CA ASN A 218 17.92 13.67 25.85
C ASN A 218 18.74 12.38 25.64
N HIS A 219 19.93 12.49 25.06
CA HIS A 219 20.83 11.35 24.81
C HIS A 219 20.15 10.21 24.03
N LEU A 220 19.33 10.54 23.03
CA LEU A 220 18.63 9.53 22.23
C LEU A 220 19.51 8.89 21.16
N ASN A 221 20.58 9.57 20.74
CA ASN A 221 21.45 9.11 19.66
C ASN A 221 22.38 7.98 20.12
N PRO A 222 22.25 6.75 19.60
CA PRO A 222 23.16 5.65 19.94
C PRO A 222 24.46 5.68 19.14
N ASP A 223 24.50 6.41 18.02
CA ASP A 223 25.64 6.47 17.11
C ASP A 223 26.63 7.56 17.55
N PHE A 224 27.92 7.35 17.27
CA PHE A 224 28.96 8.32 17.64
C PHE A 224 28.92 9.59 16.78
N GLU A 225 28.48 9.47 15.53
CA GLU A 225 28.45 10.55 14.54
C GLU A 225 27.22 10.42 13.64
N GLY A 226 26.72 11.55 13.17
CA GLY A 226 25.55 11.62 12.30
C GLY A 226 24.23 11.30 13.02
N TYR A 227 23.15 11.27 12.25
CA TYR A 227 21.81 10.95 12.73
C TYR A 227 21.21 9.86 11.84
N ASN A 228 20.93 8.71 12.43
CA ASN A 228 20.18 7.63 11.79
C ASN A 228 18.83 7.47 12.52
N LEU A 229 17.72 7.89 11.91
CA LEU A 229 16.46 8.03 12.63
C LEU A 229 15.91 6.69 13.12
N ARG A 230 16.03 5.60 12.34
CA ARG A 230 15.62 4.28 12.80
C ARG A 230 16.51 3.70 13.90
N HIS A 231 17.78 4.10 14.01
CA HIS A 231 18.61 3.75 15.17
C HIS A 231 18.16 4.49 16.42
N ILE A 232 17.85 5.78 16.27
CA ILE A 232 17.48 6.70 17.36
C ILE A 232 16.09 6.34 17.91
N PHE A 233 15.09 6.28 17.02
CA PHE A 233 13.66 6.20 17.34
C PHE A 233 13.02 4.84 17.05
N GLY A 234 13.59 4.05 16.14
CA GLY A 234 13.06 2.78 15.68
C GLY A 234 13.51 1.57 16.50
N SER A 235 13.58 0.41 15.84
CA SER A 235 13.96 -0.88 16.42
C SER A 235 15.00 -1.62 15.58
N ALA A 236 15.75 -2.51 16.23
CA ALA A 236 16.58 -3.54 15.60
C ALA A 236 16.43 -4.84 16.42
N SER A 237 15.21 -5.36 16.47
CA SER A 237 14.81 -6.47 17.35
C SER A 237 14.96 -7.84 16.66
N ILE A 238 14.89 -8.91 17.46
CA ILE A 238 14.81 -10.28 16.92
C ILE A 238 13.54 -10.49 16.09
N LYS A 239 12.45 -9.77 16.36
CA LYS A 239 11.24 -9.90 15.55
C LYS A 239 11.44 -9.26 14.17
N ASP A 240 12.21 -8.18 14.10
CA ASP A 240 12.52 -7.50 12.83
C ASP A 240 13.23 -8.41 11.85
N THR A 241 14.13 -9.28 12.32
CA THR A 241 14.90 -10.19 11.46
C THR A 241 14.06 -11.26 10.76
N VAL A 242 12.82 -11.50 11.21
CA VAL A 242 11.94 -12.52 10.64
C VAL A 242 10.63 -11.96 10.09
N TYR A 243 10.18 -10.80 10.60
CA TYR A 243 8.91 -10.20 10.24
C TYR A 243 9.06 -9.05 9.24
N ASN A 244 10.20 -8.34 9.27
CA ASN A 244 10.39 -7.09 8.55
C ASN A 244 11.52 -7.18 7.52
N ASN A 245 12.75 -7.34 8.00
CA ASN A 245 13.96 -7.28 7.18
C ASN A 245 13.94 -8.22 5.95
N PRO A 246 13.39 -9.46 6.04
CA PRO A 246 13.32 -10.33 4.87
C PRO A 246 12.49 -9.75 3.72
N ARG A 247 11.46 -8.95 4.01
CA ARG A 247 10.62 -8.32 2.99
C ARG A 247 11.35 -7.19 2.27
N THR A 248 12.06 -6.34 3.03
CA THR A 248 12.99 -5.35 2.45
C THR A 248 14.03 -6.04 1.58
N TRP A 249 14.67 -7.07 2.13
CA TRP A 249 15.70 -7.85 1.44
C TRP A 249 15.21 -8.44 0.12
N TYR A 250 14.04 -9.09 0.10
CA TYR A 250 13.56 -9.75 -1.11
C TYR A 250 13.24 -8.74 -2.21
N GLY A 251 12.58 -7.63 -1.86
CA GLY A 251 12.35 -6.54 -2.81
C GLY A 251 13.64 -5.91 -3.32
N GLN A 252 14.63 -5.69 -2.45
CA GLN A 252 15.94 -5.18 -2.85
C GLN A 252 16.70 -6.18 -3.72
N GLN A 253 16.66 -7.48 -3.42
CA GLN A 253 17.26 -8.53 -4.24
C GLN A 253 16.64 -8.57 -5.65
N TYR A 254 15.33 -8.33 -5.78
CA TYR A 254 14.65 -8.30 -7.07
C TYR A 254 15.07 -7.12 -7.96
N PHE A 255 15.29 -5.95 -7.37
CA PHE A 255 15.69 -4.73 -8.08
C PHE A 255 17.21 -4.55 -8.20
N ASN A 256 17.98 -5.17 -7.31
CA ASN A 256 19.44 -5.14 -7.20
C ASN A 256 20.07 -6.53 -7.00
N PRO A 257 19.84 -7.49 -7.90
CA PRO A 257 20.34 -8.87 -7.77
C PRO A 257 21.88 -8.98 -7.74
N GLU A 258 22.58 -7.93 -8.20
CA GLU A 258 24.03 -7.81 -8.12
C GLU A 258 24.56 -7.63 -6.68
N ILE A 259 23.73 -7.14 -5.76
CA ILE A 259 24.08 -6.94 -4.35
C ILE A 259 23.73 -8.21 -3.57
N LYS A 260 24.69 -8.75 -2.82
CA LYS A 260 24.45 -9.89 -1.91
C LYS A 260 24.17 -9.36 -0.51
N GLN A 261 22.96 -9.65 -0.03
CA GLN A 261 22.45 -9.21 1.27
C GLN A 261 21.94 -10.41 2.07
N ASP A 262 21.94 -10.28 3.38
CA ASP A 262 21.34 -11.24 4.31
C ASP A 262 19.86 -10.87 4.54
N PRO A 263 18.89 -11.81 4.42
CA PRO A 263 17.49 -11.56 4.75
C PRO A 263 17.24 -10.98 6.16
N MET A 264 18.14 -11.25 7.10
CA MET A 264 18.02 -10.82 8.49
C MET A 264 18.72 -9.49 8.79
N ASP A 265 19.42 -8.90 7.81
CA ASP A 265 20.24 -7.70 7.98
C ASP A 265 19.39 -6.53 8.54
N GLN A 266 19.86 -5.94 9.65
CA GLN A 266 19.19 -4.83 10.32
C GLN A 266 19.46 -3.49 9.62
N ASP A 267 20.46 -3.43 8.77
CA ASP A 267 20.98 -2.19 8.18
C ASP A 267 20.82 -2.11 6.67
N LEU A 268 19.85 -2.87 6.12
CA LEU A 268 19.42 -2.71 4.72
C LEU A 268 19.11 -1.24 4.43
N PRO A 269 19.61 -0.68 3.31
CA PRO A 269 19.45 0.75 3.01
C PRO A 269 17.98 1.11 2.81
N PHE A 270 17.59 2.31 3.26
CA PHE A 270 16.26 2.85 3.01
C PHE A 270 16.08 3.23 1.53
N ILE A 271 17.01 4.04 1.01
CA ILE A 271 17.03 4.52 -0.37
C ILE A 271 17.88 3.59 -1.25
N CYS A 272 17.28 3.01 -2.29
CA CYS A 272 17.95 2.12 -3.24
C CYS A 272 17.85 2.62 -4.67
N HIS A 273 18.77 2.18 -5.54
CA HIS A 273 18.78 2.53 -6.96
C HIS A 273 18.80 1.25 -7.79
N ALA A 274 17.68 0.94 -8.46
CA ALA A 274 17.52 -0.32 -9.19
C ALA A 274 18.44 -0.37 -10.41
N ASN A 275 18.82 -1.58 -10.84
CA ASN A 275 19.66 -1.78 -12.03
C ASN A 275 18.91 -1.57 -13.36
N ARG A 276 17.60 -1.31 -13.30
CA ARG A 276 16.69 -1.05 -14.41
C ARG A 276 15.56 -0.14 -13.95
N LYS A 277 14.80 0.40 -14.90
CA LYS A 277 13.56 1.11 -14.58
C LYS A 277 12.48 0.13 -14.13
N ILE A 278 11.59 0.60 -13.25
CA ILE A 278 10.57 -0.20 -12.56
C ILE A 278 9.21 0.00 -13.22
N SER A 279 8.51 -1.09 -13.53
CA SER A 279 7.13 -1.07 -14.04
C SER A 279 6.08 -1.31 -12.94
N ILE A 280 4.80 -1.15 -13.28
CA ILE A 280 3.68 -1.51 -12.40
C ILE A 280 3.70 -3.02 -12.08
N GLU A 281 4.03 -3.85 -13.06
CA GLU A 281 4.14 -5.30 -12.90
C GLU A 281 5.30 -5.69 -11.98
N ASP A 282 6.45 -5.00 -12.06
CA ASP A 282 7.55 -5.20 -11.13
C ASP A 282 7.10 -4.93 -9.67
N VAL A 283 6.38 -3.82 -9.43
CA VAL A 283 5.86 -3.46 -8.11
C VAL A 283 4.84 -4.49 -7.63
N LYS A 284 3.88 -4.88 -8.49
CA LYS A 284 2.88 -5.91 -8.16
C LYS A 284 3.54 -7.25 -7.85
N PHE A 285 4.58 -7.65 -8.59
CA PHE A 285 5.32 -8.87 -8.31
C PHE A 285 5.92 -8.85 -6.89
N VAL A 286 6.65 -7.79 -6.53
CA VAL A 286 7.23 -7.66 -5.18
C VAL A 286 6.15 -7.67 -4.10
N LEU A 287 5.04 -6.97 -4.33
CA LEU A 287 3.88 -6.95 -3.43
C LEU A 287 3.10 -8.28 -3.39
N SER A 288 3.32 -9.19 -4.32
CA SER A 288 2.77 -10.56 -4.33
C SER A 288 3.73 -11.60 -3.75
N ALA A 289 5.00 -11.22 -3.56
CA ALA A 289 6.06 -12.18 -3.35
C ALA A 289 5.95 -12.93 -2.02
N HIS A 290 6.41 -14.17 -2.06
CA HIS A 290 6.48 -15.09 -0.94
C HIS A 290 7.85 -15.77 -0.87
N PHE A 291 8.90 -15.05 -1.28
CA PHE A 291 10.30 -15.51 -1.29
C PHE A 291 10.60 -16.60 -2.32
N GLU A 292 9.95 -16.53 -3.49
CA GLU A 292 10.11 -17.46 -4.61
C GLU A 292 11.58 -17.71 -4.94
N ASN A 293 11.91 -18.97 -5.21
CA ASN A 293 13.28 -19.45 -5.48
C ASN A 293 14.27 -19.28 -4.31
N THR A 294 13.78 -19.24 -3.08
CA THR A 294 14.59 -19.32 -1.86
C THR A 294 14.12 -20.48 -0.98
N GLU A 295 14.89 -20.82 0.06
CA GLU A 295 14.45 -21.83 1.04
C GLU A 295 13.31 -21.35 1.94
N TYR A 296 13.00 -20.04 1.93
CA TYR A 296 12.00 -19.41 2.78
C TYR A 296 10.60 -19.36 2.15
N ASP A 297 10.46 -19.88 0.93
CA ASP A 297 9.18 -19.94 0.23
C ASP A 297 8.20 -20.88 0.96
N PRO A 298 7.04 -20.37 1.45
CA PRO A 298 6.01 -21.19 2.09
C PRO A 298 5.48 -22.32 1.19
N TYR A 299 5.44 -22.08 -0.13
CA TYR A 299 5.02 -23.05 -1.14
C TYR A 299 6.19 -23.90 -1.67
N GLY A 300 7.41 -23.65 -1.18
CA GLY A 300 8.61 -24.38 -1.56
C GLY A 300 8.75 -25.77 -0.90
N SER A 301 9.93 -26.36 -1.12
CA SER A 301 10.26 -27.74 -0.71
C SER A 301 11.17 -27.85 0.52
N ALA A 302 11.55 -26.73 1.12
CA ALA A 302 12.39 -26.71 2.32
C ALA A 302 11.66 -27.28 3.55
N PRO A 303 12.38 -27.61 4.64
CA PRO A 303 11.75 -28.01 5.90
C PRO A 303 10.79 -26.95 6.45
N GLU A 304 9.74 -27.39 7.16
CA GLU A 304 8.64 -26.53 7.60
C GLU A 304 9.08 -25.34 8.47
N ASP A 305 10.08 -25.54 9.33
CA ASP A 305 10.64 -24.49 10.20
C ASP A 305 11.44 -23.42 9.42
N VAL A 306 11.86 -23.73 8.20
CA VAL A 306 12.52 -22.79 7.29
C VAL A 306 11.47 -22.03 6.48
N LYS A 307 10.51 -22.74 5.88
CA LYS A 307 9.43 -22.18 5.06
C LYS A 307 8.49 -21.23 5.82
N THR A 308 8.31 -21.49 7.11
CA THR A 308 7.44 -20.67 7.98
C THR A 308 8.21 -19.64 8.81
N ARG A 309 9.52 -19.50 8.57
CA ARG A 309 10.38 -18.59 9.35
C ARG A 309 10.01 -17.13 9.11
N PHE A 310 9.75 -16.76 7.87
CA PHE A 310 9.58 -15.37 7.46
C PHE A 310 8.14 -15.06 7.12
N ARG A 311 7.70 -13.85 7.49
CA ARG A 311 6.42 -13.31 7.03
C ARG A 311 6.54 -12.97 5.53
N PRO A 312 5.77 -13.58 4.63
CA PRO A 312 5.80 -13.22 3.20
C PRO A 312 5.20 -11.82 2.98
N ILE A 313 5.37 -11.27 1.76
CA ILE A 313 4.81 -9.97 1.36
C ILE A 313 3.36 -10.15 0.89
N GLY A 314 3.16 -10.99 -0.12
CA GLY A 314 1.85 -11.53 -0.48
C GLY A 314 1.41 -12.52 0.59
N ILE A 315 0.22 -12.31 1.17
CA ILE A 315 -0.22 -13.07 2.34
C ILE A 315 -1.74 -13.19 2.39
N ASN A 316 -2.24 -14.20 3.11
CA ASN A 316 -3.68 -14.53 3.25
C ASN A 316 -4.57 -13.37 3.74
N ARG A 317 -3.95 -12.34 4.31
CA ARG A 317 -4.60 -11.19 4.93
C ARG A 317 -4.35 -9.86 4.21
N ASN A 318 -3.83 -9.90 2.97
CA ASN A 318 -3.96 -8.72 2.09
C ASN A 318 -5.46 -8.46 1.90
N HIS A 319 -5.97 -7.33 2.37
CA HIS A 319 -7.36 -6.92 2.19
C HIS A 319 -7.52 -6.21 0.85
N ASN A 320 -6.63 -5.27 0.59
CA ASN A 320 -6.42 -4.66 -0.71
C ASN A 320 -4.93 -4.50 -1.01
N VAL A 321 -4.61 -4.41 -2.29
CA VAL A 321 -3.31 -3.88 -2.76
C VAL A 321 -3.61 -2.72 -3.67
N HIS A 322 -2.89 -1.62 -3.46
CA HIS A 322 -3.01 -0.44 -4.30
C HIS A 322 -1.64 0.08 -4.75
N ILE A 323 -1.58 0.50 -6.01
CA ILE A 323 -0.45 1.26 -6.57
C ILE A 323 -1.03 2.56 -7.10
N LEU A 324 -0.72 3.67 -6.43
CA LEU A 324 -1.14 5.00 -6.83
C LEU A 324 -0.08 5.58 -7.74
N GLN A 325 -0.47 5.88 -8.97
CA GLN A 325 0.41 6.32 -10.03
C GLN A 325 0.01 7.71 -10.51
N VAL A 326 0.98 8.62 -10.62
CA VAL A 326 0.80 9.92 -11.29
C VAL A 326 1.65 9.95 -12.56
N ARG A 327 1.00 9.87 -13.71
CA ARG A 327 1.66 9.83 -15.02
C ARG A 327 2.02 11.23 -15.49
N ASN A 328 3.23 11.39 -16.05
CA ASN A 328 3.76 12.71 -16.46
C ASN A 328 3.56 13.06 -17.94
N ASN A 329 3.39 12.07 -18.82
CA ASN A 329 3.38 12.27 -20.28
C ASN A 329 1.96 12.23 -20.90
N VAL A 330 0.95 12.57 -20.09
CA VAL A 330 -0.48 12.56 -20.46
C VAL A 330 -1.15 13.83 -19.92
N PRO A 331 -2.34 14.22 -20.44
CA PRO A 331 -3.15 15.28 -19.82
C PRO A 331 -3.41 15.03 -18.34
N ALA A 332 -3.48 16.11 -17.54
CA ALA A 332 -3.66 16.02 -16.09
C ALA A 332 -4.95 15.28 -15.71
N GLU A 333 -5.98 15.38 -16.54
CA GLU A 333 -7.29 14.75 -16.37
C GLU A 333 -7.25 13.22 -16.42
N ILE A 334 -6.16 12.64 -16.94
CA ILE A 334 -5.94 11.18 -17.00
C ILE A 334 -4.61 10.79 -16.34
N ALA A 335 -3.94 11.71 -15.62
CA ALA A 335 -2.64 11.44 -15.01
C ALA A 335 -2.74 10.46 -13.83
N GLY A 336 -3.75 10.64 -12.98
CA GLY A 336 -3.99 9.80 -11.80
C GLY A 336 -4.60 8.44 -12.15
N ILE A 337 -3.88 7.38 -11.81
CA ILE A 337 -4.33 5.98 -11.91
C ILE A 337 -4.22 5.32 -10.54
N GLN A 338 -5.33 4.78 -10.04
CA GLN A 338 -5.37 3.95 -8.85
C GLN A 338 -5.48 2.49 -9.27
N TRP A 339 -4.33 1.82 -9.35
CA TRP A 339 -4.25 0.39 -9.57
C TRP A 339 -4.75 -0.33 -8.34
N LEU A 340 -5.76 -1.18 -8.45
CA LEU A 340 -6.42 -1.79 -7.28
C LEU A 340 -6.69 -3.28 -7.48
N ALA A 341 -6.46 -4.08 -6.44
CA ALA A 341 -6.95 -5.46 -6.31
C ALA A 341 -7.34 -5.77 -4.86
N TYR A 342 -8.01 -6.90 -4.65
CA TYR A 342 -8.45 -7.37 -3.33
C TYR A 342 -8.00 -8.79 -3.02
N GLY A 343 -7.99 -9.12 -1.72
CA GLY A 343 -7.62 -10.44 -1.23
C GLY A 343 -6.13 -10.75 -1.38
N ALA A 344 -5.74 -11.95 -0.97
CA ALA A 344 -4.35 -12.40 -1.04
C ALA A 344 -3.78 -12.27 -2.47
N ASN A 345 -2.60 -11.64 -2.57
CA ASN A 345 -2.05 -11.18 -3.84
C ASN A 345 -1.54 -12.26 -4.79
N THR A 346 -1.59 -13.53 -4.38
CA THR A 346 -1.13 -14.68 -5.17
C THR A 346 -2.05 -14.99 -6.35
N PHE A 347 -3.35 -14.67 -6.29
CA PHE A 347 -4.32 -15.01 -7.36
C PHE A 347 -5.18 -13.80 -7.76
N ASN A 348 -4.61 -12.59 -7.77
CA ASN A 348 -5.28 -11.36 -8.20
C ASN A 348 -4.42 -10.55 -9.17
N THR A 349 -5.04 -9.59 -9.86
CA THR A 349 -4.35 -8.60 -10.70
C THR A 349 -4.83 -7.20 -10.35
N VAL A 350 -3.93 -6.22 -10.44
CA VAL A 350 -4.26 -4.82 -10.19
C VAL A 350 -4.89 -4.18 -11.43
N VAL A 351 -6.04 -3.53 -11.26
CA VAL A 351 -6.79 -2.91 -12.37
C VAL A 351 -6.54 -1.40 -12.40
N PRO A 352 -6.15 -0.79 -13.54
CA PRO A 352 -5.75 0.62 -13.64
C PRO A 352 -6.94 1.58 -13.68
N PHE A 353 -7.61 1.80 -12.55
CA PHE A 353 -8.75 2.72 -12.52
C PHE A 353 -8.30 4.17 -12.64
N TYR A 354 -8.91 4.92 -13.56
CA TYR A 354 -8.78 6.38 -13.61
C TYR A 354 -9.44 7.00 -12.38
N THR A 355 -8.83 8.03 -11.81
CA THR A 355 -9.34 8.68 -10.58
C THR A 355 -10.09 9.98 -10.82
N ASN A 356 -10.05 10.50 -12.06
CA ASN A 356 -10.85 11.67 -12.44
C ASN A 356 -12.31 11.28 -12.78
N ILE A 357 -13.01 10.76 -11.77
CA ILE A 357 -14.36 10.17 -11.85
C ILE A 357 -15.20 10.64 -10.65
N ASN A 358 -16.52 10.54 -10.73
CA ASN A 358 -17.43 10.88 -9.62
C ASN A 358 -18.04 9.63 -8.96
N ASP A 359 -17.98 8.48 -9.63
CA ASP A 359 -18.39 7.20 -9.06
C ASP A 359 -17.49 6.03 -9.51
N THR A 360 -17.52 4.93 -8.76
CA THR A 360 -16.70 3.74 -8.96
C THR A 360 -17.51 2.53 -9.47
N PRO A 361 -16.87 1.57 -10.15
CA PRO A 361 -17.56 0.38 -10.65
C PRO A 361 -18.16 -0.49 -9.54
N GLU A 362 -19.40 -0.94 -9.76
CA GLU A 362 -20.22 -1.72 -8.81
C GLU A 362 -19.49 -2.93 -8.20
N SER A 363 -18.79 -3.72 -9.02
CA SER A 363 -18.09 -4.93 -8.60
C SER A 363 -16.91 -4.67 -7.63
N TYR A 364 -16.42 -3.43 -7.56
CA TYR A 364 -15.39 -2.98 -6.63
C TYR A 364 -15.92 -2.10 -5.49
N LYS A 365 -17.13 -1.54 -5.61
CA LYS A 365 -17.71 -0.54 -4.70
C LYS A 365 -18.56 -1.15 -3.58
N ASN A 366 -19.29 -2.22 -3.87
CA ASN A 366 -20.43 -2.66 -3.05
C ASN A 366 -20.19 -3.94 -2.25
N ALA A 367 -18.96 -4.19 -1.82
CA ALA A 367 -18.70 -5.28 -0.89
C ALA A 367 -19.46 -5.02 0.43
N THR A 368 -20.03 -6.07 1.01
CA THR A 368 -20.67 -6.03 2.33
C THR A 368 -20.12 -7.17 3.20
N GLY A 369 -20.55 -7.25 4.46
CA GLY A 369 -20.26 -8.42 5.30
C GLY A 369 -20.91 -9.74 4.83
N THR A 370 -21.73 -9.70 3.77
CA THR A 370 -22.32 -10.90 3.16
C THR A 370 -21.45 -11.37 2.00
N PHE A 371 -21.12 -12.66 1.98
CA PHE A 371 -20.38 -13.30 0.90
C PHE A 371 -21.14 -13.22 -0.43
N ASP A 372 -20.53 -12.65 -1.47
CA ASP A 372 -21.09 -12.51 -2.81
C ASP A 372 -19.99 -12.63 -3.88
N LEU A 373 -20.03 -13.71 -4.67
CA LEU A 373 -19.07 -13.96 -5.74
C LEU A 373 -19.21 -13.02 -6.96
N ASN A 374 -20.26 -12.19 -7.03
CA ASN A 374 -20.34 -11.12 -8.02
C ASN A 374 -19.53 -9.88 -7.62
N ASN A 375 -19.06 -9.83 -6.36
CA ASN A 375 -18.18 -8.79 -5.88
C ASN A 375 -16.71 -9.25 -5.98
N MET A 376 -15.84 -8.36 -6.46
CA MET A 376 -14.43 -8.68 -6.69
C MET A 376 -13.65 -8.99 -5.42
N TYR A 377 -14.04 -8.45 -4.27
CA TYR A 377 -13.39 -8.77 -3.00
C TYR A 377 -13.53 -10.26 -2.68
N TRP A 378 -14.78 -10.74 -2.55
CA TRP A 378 -15.05 -12.13 -2.20
C TRP A 378 -14.61 -13.13 -3.27
N LEU A 379 -14.74 -12.77 -4.55
CA LEU A 379 -14.28 -13.60 -5.66
C LEU A 379 -12.75 -13.79 -5.61
N SER A 380 -11.99 -12.71 -5.39
CA SER A 380 -10.52 -12.78 -5.32
C SER A 380 -10.07 -13.58 -4.11
N CYS A 381 -10.66 -13.34 -2.93
CA CYS A 381 -10.38 -14.10 -1.72
C CYS A 381 -10.67 -15.60 -1.88
N THR A 382 -11.78 -15.96 -2.53
CA THR A 382 -12.14 -17.36 -2.81
C THR A 382 -11.13 -18.03 -3.74
N THR A 383 -10.68 -17.30 -4.76
CA THR A 383 -9.71 -17.82 -5.73
C THR A 383 -8.36 -18.08 -5.06
N ALA A 384 -7.86 -17.11 -4.28
CA ALA A 384 -6.58 -17.26 -3.59
C ALA A 384 -6.62 -18.37 -2.52
N LEU A 385 -7.73 -18.51 -1.79
CA LEU A 385 -7.92 -19.62 -0.85
C LEU A 385 -7.85 -20.98 -1.54
N LEU A 386 -8.49 -21.13 -2.72
CA LEU A 386 -8.40 -22.37 -3.49
C LEU A 386 -6.97 -22.61 -4.00
N GLY A 387 -6.32 -21.56 -4.49
CA GLY A 387 -4.94 -21.61 -4.97
C GLY A 387 -3.95 -22.05 -3.90
N ASP A 388 -4.13 -21.58 -2.66
CA ASP A 388 -3.31 -21.96 -1.49
C ASP A 388 -3.34 -23.47 -1.18
N THR A 389 -4.40 -24.19 -1.57
CA THR A 389 -4.53 -25.62 -1.26
C THR A 389 -3.55 -26.51 -2.02
N ASP A 390 -3.10 -26.08 -3.20
CA ASP A 390 -2.16 -26.80 -4.06
C ASP A 390 -1.52 -25.80 -5.05
N TYR A 391 -0.66 -24.92 -4.53
CA TYR A 391 -0.10 -23.79 -5.31
C TYR A 391 0.55 -24.23 -6.62
N ASP A 392 1.43 -25.23 -6.56
CA ASP A 392 2.15 -25.78 -7.73
C ASP A 392 1.20 -26.30 -8.80
N PHE A 393 0.04 -26.84 -8.42
CA PHE A 393 -0.97 -27.32 -9.37
C PHE A 393 -1.66 -26.16 -10.10
N TYR A 394 -1.89 -25.03 -9.44
CA TYR A 394 -2.64 -23.89 -10.00
C TYR A 394 -1.75 -22.78 -10.58
N VAL A 395 -0.46 -22.75 -10.28
CA VAL A 395 0.42 -21.61 -10.59
C VAL A 395 0.52 -21.30 -12.09
N ASP A 396 0.48 -22.31 -12.96
CA ASP A 396 0.53 -22.08 -14.41
C ASP A 396 -0.75 -21.42 -14.95
N MET A 397 -1.92 -21.76 -14.37
CA MET A 397 -3.19 -21.10 -14.68
C MET A 397 -3.16 -19.66 -14.18
N ARG A 398 -2.63 -19.44 -12.97
CA ARG A 398 -2.44 -18.11 -12.37
C ARG A 398 -1.57 -17.23 -13.25
N ASN A 399 -0.40 -17.71 -13.66
CA ASN A 399 0.54 -16.96 -14.49
C ASN A 399 -0.07 -16.60 -15.86
N THR A 400 -0.83 -17.52 -16.47
CA THR A 400 -1.56 -17.26 -17.72
C THR A 400 -2.62 -16.18 -17.51
N PHE A 401 -3.41 -16.30 -16.44
CA PHE A 401 -4.41 -15.31 -16.07
C PHE A 401 -3.80 -13.91 -15.88
N GLU A 402 -2.69 -13.79 -15.14
CA GLU A 402 -2.03 -12.51 -14.90
C GLU A 402 -1.62 -11.83 -16.20
N LEU A 403 -0.94 -12.57 -17.09
CA LEU A 403 -0.51 -12.05 -18.38
C LEU A 403 -1.70 -11.57 -19.22
N GLU A 404 -2.73 -12.40 -19.37
CA GLU A 404 -3.85 -12.05 -20.23
C GLU A 404 -4.71 -10.92 -19.65
N ALA A 405 -4.89 -10.88 -18.32
CA ALA A 405 -5.63 -9.84 -17.63
C ALA A 405 -4.92 -8.49 -17.74
N MET A 406 -3.64 -8.41 -17.36
CA MET A 406 -2.86 -7.19 -17.46
C MET A 406 -2.76 -6.70 -18.91
N SER A 407 -2.58 -7.61 -19.88
CA SER A 407 -2.61 -7.26 -21.30
C SER A 407 -3.93 -6.61 -21.72
N ALA A 408 -5.07 -7.16 -21.28
CA ALA A 408 -6.38 -6.60 -21.58
C ALA A 408 -6.57 -5.22 -20.95
N TYR A 409 -6.09 -5.01 -19.72
CA TYR A 409 -6.17 -3.73 -19.03
C TYR A 409 -5.33 -2.67 -19.73
N HIS A 410 -4.11 -3.00 -20.12
CA HIS A 410 -3.24 -2.12 -20.91
C HIS A 410 -3.86 -1.76 -22.26
N VAL A 411 -4.53 -2.70 -22.94
CA VAL A 411 -5.26 -2.39 -24.18
C VAL A 411 -6.35 -1.36 -23.92
N ILE A 412 -7.17 -1.56 -22.88
CA ILE A 412 -8.24 -0.62 -22.52
C ILE A 412 -7.67 0.75 -22.13
N GLN A 413 -6.61 0.79 -21.32
CA GLN A 413 -5.96 2.03 -20.91
C GLN A 413 -5.42 2.80 -22.12
N ASN A 414 -4.63 2.15 -22.97
CA ASN A 414 -4.04 2.77 -24.16
C ASN A 414 -5.11 3.28 -25.16
N GLU A 415 -6.19 2.53 -25.38
CA GLU A 415 -7.31 2.97 -26.22
C GLU A 415 -8.00 4.20 -25.62
N THR A 416 -8.20 4.20 -24.30
CA THR A 416 -8.82 5.31 -23.56
C THR A 416 -7.96 6.57 -23.64
N ASP A 417 -6.66 6.46 -23.35
CA ASP A 417 -5.70 7.57 -23.42
C ASP A 417 -5.65 8.19 -24.81
N LYS A 418 -5.57 7.34 -25.86
CA LYS A 418 -5.48 7.78 -27.25
C LYS A 418 -6.70 8.55 -27.72
N THR A 419 -7.88 8.22 -27.18
CA THR A 419 -9.17 8.82 -27.60
C THR A 419 -9.69 9.88 -26.63
N PHE A 420 -8.95 10.16 -25.55
CA PHE A 420 -9.35 11.11 -24.52
C PHE A 420 -9.47 12.55 -25.04
N ALA A 421 -8.58 12.98 -25.94
CA ALA A 421 -8.57 14.34 -26.48
C ALA A 421 -9.85 14.73 -27.23
N ASP A 422 -10.65 13.74 -27.67
CA ASP A 422 -11.91 13.95 -28.39
C ASP A 422 -13.13 14.09 -27.46
N GLN A 423 -12.94 13.94 -26.14
CA GLN A 423 -14.03 13.85 -25.17
C GLN A 423 -14.38 15.22 -24.56
N LYS A 424 -15.67 15.44 -24.34
CA LYS A 424 -16.19 16.69 -23.73
C LYS A 424 -16.49 16.57 -22.24
N ASP A 425 -16.86 15.36 -21.81
CA ASP A 425 -17.13 15.03 -20.42
C ASP A 425 -16.10 13.98 -19.98
N ALA A 426 -15.03 14.47 -19.35
CA ALA A 426 -13.92 13.63 -18.93
C ALA A 426 -14.38 12.58 -17.91
N ALA A 427 -15.17 12.98 -16.91
CA ALA A 427 -15.59 12.08 -15.84
C ALA A 427 -16.46 10.94 -16.37
N ALA A 428 -17.50 11.24 -17.15
CA ALA A 428 -18.37 10.21 -17.71
C ALA A 428 -17.62 9.25 -18.65
N PHE A 429 -16.66 9.76 -19.43
CA PHE A 429 -15.83 8.94 -20.30
C PHE A 429 -14.92 7.99 -19.51
N LEU A 430 -14.27 8.49 -18.46
CA LEU A 430 -13.37 7.69 -17.63
C LEU A 430 -14.13 6.70 -16.73
N GLU A 431 -15.34 7.03 -16.29
CA GLU A 431 -16.26 6.08 -15.64
C GLU A 431 -16.65 4.92 -16.58
N ALA A 432 -16.91 5.21 -17.86
CA ALA A 432 -17.17 4.17 -18.85
C ALA A 432 -15.94 3.27 -19.08
N ALA A 433 -14.73 3.84 -19.11
CA ALA A 433 -13.49 3.09 -19.19
C ALA A 433 -13.27 2.22 -17.94
N ASN A 434 -13.49 2.77 -16.75
CA ASN A 434 -13.41 2.04 -15.48
C ASN A 434 -14.42 0.89 -15.40
N ASN A 435 -15.64 1.07 -15.91
CA ASN A 435 -16.63 0.00 -15.99
C ASN A 435 -16.20 -1.11 -16.96
N LYS A 436 -15.56 -0.77 -18.09
CA LYS A 436 -14.97 -1.75 -19.03
C LYS A 436 -13.84 -2.54 -18.37
N LEU A 437 -12.95 -1.86 -17.65
CA LEU A 437 -11.87 -2.47 -16.87
C LEU A 437 -12.39 -3.42 -15.79
N ALA A 438 -13.34 -2.96 -14.96
CA ALA A 438 -13.94 -3.77 -13.90
C ALA A 438 -14.69 -5.00 -14.45
N SER A 439 -15.40 -4.85 -15.57
CA SER A 439 -16.11 -5.94 -16.23
C SER A 439 -15.15 -7.00 -16.78
N GLU A 440 -14.06 -6.58 -17.43
CA GLU A 440 -13.05 -7.50 -17.94
C GLU A 440 -12.30 -8.19 -16.79
N SER A 441 -12.03 -7.48 -15.69
CA SER A 441 -11.45 -8.05 -14.48
C SER A 441 -12.34 -9.12 -13.84
N LEU A 442 -13.62 -8.82 -13.59
CA LEU A 442 -14.58 -9.77 -13.03
C LEU A 442 -14.69 -11.03 -13.91
N LYS A 443 -14.86 -10.84 -15.21
CA LYS A 443 -14.94 -11.95 -16.19
C LYS A 443 -13.72 -12.87 -16.11
N ARG A 444 -12.51 -12.31 -16.09
CA ARG A 444 -11.26 -13.09 -16.07
C ARG A 444 -11.04 -13.79 -14.74
N GLN A 445 -11.32 -13.11 -13.62
CA GLN A 445 -11.22 -13.72 -12.30
C GLN A 445 -12.23 -14.87 -12.15
N THR A 446 -13.47 -14.71 -12.61
CA THR A 446 -14.48 -15.77 -12.64
C THR A 446 -14.02 -16.94 -13.52
N ALA A 447 -13.42 -16.66 -14.68
CA ALA A 447 -12.90 -17.70 -15.57
C ALA A 447 -11.74 -18.47 -14.93
N LEU A 448 -10.80 -17.78 -14.27
CA LEU A 448 -9.71 -18.42 -13.52
C LEU A 448 -10.26 -19.35 -12.43
N LEU A 449 -11.16 -18.84 -11.57
CA LEU A 449 -11.78 -19.66 -10.52
C LEU A 449 -12.50 -20.88 -11.13
N GLY A 450 -13.22 -20.70 -12.24
CA GLY A 450 -13.88 -21.79 -12.95
C GLY A 450 -12.91 -22.85 -13.45
N GLN A 451 -11.79 -22.45 -14.06
CA GLN A 451 -10.75 -23.37 -14.51
C GLN A 451 -10.13 -24.14 -13.33
N MET A 452 -9.77 -23.44 -12.25
CA MET A 452 -9.22 -24.05 -11.04
C MET A 452 -10.20 -25.06 -10.42
N VAL A 453 -11.49 -24.72 -10.32
CA VAL A 453 -12.51 -25.64 -9.80
C VAL A 453 -12.65 -26.87 -10.70
N ILE A 454 -12.68 -26.71 -12.02
CA ILE A 454 -12.80 -27.83 -12.96
C ILE A 454 -11.59 -28.76 -12.85
N SER A 455 -10.37 -28.24 -12.99
CA SER A 455 -9.15 -29.04 -12.94
C SER A 455 -8.87 -29.62 -11.56
N GLY A 456 -9.12 -28.84 -10.51
CA GLY A 456 -8.96 -29.28 -9.12
C GLY A 456 -9.94 -30.39 -8.72
N SER A 457 -11.16 -30.39 -9.27
CA SER A 457 -12.15 -31.44 -9.02
C SER A 457 -11.68 -32.83 -9.47
N GLU A 458 -10.94 -32.89 -10.59
CA GLU A 458 -10.33 -34.14 -11.09
C GLU A 458 -9.21 -34.67 -10.17
N HIS A 459 -8.65 -33.80 -9.33
CA HIS A 459 -7.53 -34.08 -8.43
C HIS A 459 -7.95 -34.20 -6.95
N MET A 460 -9.25 -34.15 -6.65
CA MET A 460 -9.76 -34.32 -5.29
C MET A 460 -9.28 -35.63 -4.65
N LYS A 461 -9.03 -35.60 -3.34
CA LYS A 461 -8.71 -36.80 -2.55
C LYS A 461 -9.86 -37.83 -2.59
N LEU A 462 -11.10 -37.36 -2.68
CA LEU A 462 -12.29 -38.20 -2.82
C LEU A 462 -12.52 -38.58 -4.30
N ARG A 463 -11.65 -39.45 -4.85
CA ARG A 463 -11.78 -39.95 -6.22
C ARG A 463 -11.45 -41.44 -6.34
N TYR A 464 -12.07 -42.11 -7.31
CA TYR A 464 -11.71 -43.46 -7.75
C TYR A 464 -11.98 -43.55 -9.25
N ASN A 465 -10.92 -43.52 -10.05
CA ASN A 465 -11.04 -43.53 -11.50
C ASN A 465 -10.85 -44.97 -12.00
N LEU A 466 -11.82 -45.49 -12.76
CA LEU A 466 -11.58 -46.61 -13.65
C LEU A 466 -10.83 -46.05 -14.86
N ASN A 467 -9.68 -46.66 -15.19
CA ASN A 467 -8.83 -46.21 -16.29
C ASN A 467 -9.13 -47.06 -17.53
N ASP A 468 -10.38 -47.02 -17.99
CA ASP A 468 -10.96 -47.78 -19.10
C ASP A 468 -11.34 -46.93 -20.32
#